data_AF-A0A6G6WIK5-F1
#
_entry.id   AF-A0A6G6WIK5-F1
#
_cell.length_a   1.000
_cell.length_b   1.000
_cell.length_c   1.000
_cell.angle_alpha   90.00
_cell.angle_beta   90.00
_cell.angle_gamma   90.00
#
_symmetry.space_group_name_H-M   'P 1'
#
loop_
_entity.id
_entity.type
_entity.pdbx_description
1 polymer ?
#
loop_
_entity_poly.entity_id
_entity_poly.type
_entity_poly.pdbx_seq_one_letter_code
_entity_poly.pdbx_strand_id
1 'polypeptide(L)'
;MTDTVPSGGRSPEEVRALADSLRSRVDLFGKGLAALATVGTGAVGLTRIGDVFPLSTWGSWVGAAAAVLGLLAAGIGAVFIATQLMQVGDAAVVDSSLDGVAEQDRANVRRVFVAAARRFGYESLPGLEERERALRQSASRASSTSEAERRTALADEVKLEVEQALARGQLAVVRGRATRAVTGGWAQASYVAILVGLVVFALGADAASSPRTDKISVAQACAEARTAGAVGPDLEDSACAATQKSTPDPEPPTAGEARHQLLASLTEASGDCQELSGGPRGTGDRPLTDADCQVIDEAIAALAGRR
;
A
#
# COMPACT_ATOMS: atom_id res chain seq x y z
N MET A 1 6.22 -10.62 -45.83
CA MET A 1 5.77 -10.54 -44.43
C MET A 1 5.44 -9.09 -44.14
N THR A 2 4.18 -8.72 -44.33
CA THR A 2 3.66 -7.43 -43.85
C THR A 2 3.31 -7.66 -42.39
N ASP A 3 3.96 -6.93 -41.48
CA ASP A 3 3.55 -6.88 -40.08
C ASP A 3 2.13 -6.33 -40.04
N THR A 4 1.16 -7.23 -39.97
CA THR A 4 -0.23 -6.89 -39.69
C THR A 4 -0.26 -6.41 -38.25
N VAL A 5 0.00 -5.12 -38.07
CA VAL A 5 -0.09 -4.46 -36.76
C VAL A 5 -1.52 -4.67 -36.27
N PRO A 6 -1.74 -5.45 -35.18
CA PRO A 6 -3.08 -5.67 -34.67
C PRO A 6 -3.71 -4.31 -34.33
N SER A 7 -5.01 -4.17 -34.59
CA SER A 7 -5.79 -2.92 -34.60
C SER A 7 -5.81 -2.08 -33.30
N GLY A 8 -4.99 -2.43 -32.30
CA GLY A 8 -4.76 -1.64 -31.09
C GLY A 8 -3.29 -1.29 -30.82
N GLY A 9 -2.37 -1.55 -31.77
CA GLY A 9 -0.95 -1.21 -31.68
C GLY A 9 -0.16 -1.95 -30.59
N ARG A 10 -0.81 -2.79 -29.80
CA ARG A 10 -0.21 -3.55 -28.70
C ARG A 10 -0.37 -5.04 -28.87
N SER A 11 0.70 -5.78 -28.66
CA SER A 11 0.69 -7.25 -28.69
C SER A 11 -0.10 -7.81 -27.49
N PRO A 12 -0.59 -9.07 -27.58
CA PRO A 12 -1.20 -9.73 -26.43
C PRO A 12 -0.27 -9.79 -25.21
N GLU A 13 1.04 -9.94 -25.44
CA GLU A 13 2.08 -9.95 -24.40
C GLU A 13 2.17 -8.60 -23.68
N GLU A 14 2.14 -7.49 -24.40
CA GLU A 14 2.14 -6.15 -23.79
C GLU A 14 0.89 -5.92 -22.93
N VAL A 15 -0.28 -6.41 -23.37
CA VAL A 15 -1.51 -6.29 -22.58
C VAL A 15 -1.44 -7.12 -21.30
N ARG A 16 -0.86 -8.33 -21.36
CA ARG A 16 -0.61 -9.17 -20.18
C ARG A 16 0.40 -8.50 -19.24
N ALA A 17 1.50 -7.97 -19.77
CA ALA A 17 2.50 -7.23 -18.99
C ALA A 17 1.90 -5.98 -18.31
N LEU A 18 0.96 -5.28 -18.95
CA LEU A 18 0.22 -4.18 -18.33
C LEU A 18 -0.67 -4.66 -17.17
N ALA A 19 -1.33 -5.81 -17.32
CA ALA A 19 -2.13 -6.40 -16.24
C ALA A 19 -1.24 -6.83 -15.06
N ASP A 20 -0.08 -7.42 -15.32
CA ASP A 20 0.87 -7.83 -14.29
C ASP A 20 1.54 -6.63 -13.61
N SER A 21 1.86 -5.57 -14.38
CA SER A 21 2.35 -4.31 -13.81
C SER A 21 1.32 -3.68 -12.88
N LEU A 22 0.02 -3.72 -13.24
CA LEU A 22 -1.05 -3.26 -12.36
C LEU A 22 -1.14 -4.09 -11.08
N ARG A 23 -1.04 -5.43 -11.15
CA ARG A 23 -1.01 -6.30 -9.96
C ARG A 23 0.17 -5.98 -9.06
N SER A 24 1.36 -5.83 -9.63
CA SER A 24 2.58 -5.49 -8.90
C SER A 24 2.47 -4.14 -8.19
N ARG A 25 1.91 -3.12 -8.84
CA ARG A 25 1.67 -1.81 -8.21
C ARG A 25 0.68 -1.88 -7.05
N VAL A 26 -0.38 -2.69 -7.20
CA VAL A 26 -1.37 -2.88 -6.13
C VAL A 26 -0.76 -3.62 -4.93
N ASP A 27 0.08 -4.63 -5.19
CA ASP A 27 0.82 -5.35 -4.15
C ASP A 27 1.82 -4.43 -3.41
N LEU A 28 2.60 -3.64 -4.14
CA LEU A 28 3.50 -2.63 -3.55
C LEU A 28 2.74 -1.60 -2.71
N PHE A 29 1.60 -1.11 -3.20
CA PHE A 29 0.77 -0.19 -2.43
C PHE A 29 0.22 -0.85 -1.15
N GLY A 30 -0.20 -2.11 -1.22
CA GLY A 30 -0.63 -2.89 -0.06
C GLY A 30 0.48 -3.06 0.98
N LYS A 31 1.72 -3.36 0.54
CA LYS A 31 2.90 -3.46 1.39
C LYS A 31 3.30 -2.13 2.01
N GLY A 32 3.28 -1.05 1.22
CA GLY A 32 3.57 0.30 1.71
C GLY A 32 2.58 0.76 2.77
N LEU A 33 1.28 0.47 2.60
CA LEU A 33 0.28 0.74 3.63
C LEU A 33 0.50 -0.09 4.89
N ALA A 34 0.88 -1.37 4.77
CA ALA A 34 1.19 -2.21 5.92
C ALA A 34 2.43 -1.70 6.68
N ALA A 35 3.46 -1.25 5.96
CA ALA A 35 4.65 -0.64 6.55
C ALA A 35 4.30 0.65 7.29
N LEU A 36 3.58 1.59 6.64
CA LEU A 36 3.11 2.83 7.27
C LEU A 36 2.26 2.58 8.52
N ALA A 37 1.37 1.59 8.49
CA ALA A 37 0.57 1.20 9.65
C ALA A 37 1.44 0.65 10.79
N THR A 38 2.46 -0.14 10.46
CA THR A 38 3.40 -0.71 11.46
C THR A 38 4.26 0.37 12.10
N VAL A 39 4.80 1.30 11.30
CA VAL A 39 5.60 2.43 11.79
C VAL A 39 4.75 3.36 12.65
N GLY A 40 3.54 3.72 12.18
CA GLY A 40 2.62 4.57 12.91
C GLY A 40 2.18 3.96 14.25
N THR A 41 1.87 2.66 14.28
CA THR A 41 1.49 1.97 15.52
C THR A 41 2.67 1.76 16.46
N GLY A 42 3.86 1.47 15.93
CA GLY A 42 5.09 1.30 16.73
C GLY A 42 5.54 2.60 17.40
N ALA A 43 5.55 3.71 16.65
CA ALA A 43 5.96 5.03 17.15
C ALA A 43 5.07 5.53 18.29
N VAL A 44 3.74 5.34 18.19
CA VAL A 44 2.82 5.79 19.24
C VAL A 44 2.68 4.77 20.38
N GLY A 45 2.79 3.48 20.08
CA GLY A 45 2.64 2.41 21.08
C GLY A 45 3.76 2.41 22.12
N LEU A 46 5.02 2.48 21.71
CA LEU A 46 6.14 2.35 22.64
C LEU A 46 6.38 3.60 23.50
N THR A 47 6.13 4.78 22.96
CA THR A 47 6.33 6.04 23.68
C THR A 47 5.24 6.31 24.72
N ARG A 48 4.02 5.77 24.53
CA ARG A 48 2.87 6.07 25.40
C ARG A 48 2.51 4.98 26.41
N ILE A 49 2.87 3.70 26.22
CA ILE A 49 2.49 2.63 27.15
C ILE A 49 3.04 2.88 28.57
N GLY A 50 4.28 3.40 28.68
CA GLY A 50 4.86 3.79 29.96
C GLY A 50 4.11 4.94 30.65
N ASP A 51 3.50 5.82 29.86
CA ASP A 51 2.73 6.98 30.34
C ASP A 51 1.26 6.67 30.65
N VAL A 52 0.74 5.49 30.30
CA VAL A 52 -0.65 5.15 30.63
C VAL A 52 -0.80 4.77 32.10
N PHE A 53 0.24 4.26 32.76
CA PHE A 53 0.15 3.84 34.16
C PHE A 53 0.82 4.85 35.12
N PRO A 54 0.21 5.21 36.26
CA PRO A 54 -1.11 4.80 36.78
C PRO A 54 -2.27 5.74 36.33
N LEU A 55 -3.38 5.15 35.89
CA LEU A 55 -4.65 5.83 35.60
C LEU A 55 -5.41 6.09 36.91
N SER A 56 -5.21 7.24 37.55
CA SER A 56 -5.81 7.53 38.86
C SER A 56 -7.19 8.17 38.82
N THR A 57 -7.70 8.58 37.65
CA THR A 57 -9.00 9.28 37.52
C THR A 57 -9.94 8.58 36.53
N TRP A 58 -11.25 8.62 36.78
CA TRP A 58 -12.26 8.03 35.89
C TRP A 58 -12.21 8.62 34.47
N GLY A 59 -11.92 9.92 34.32
CA GLY A 59 -11.76 10.57 33.02
C GLY A 59 -10.60 9.99 32.19
N SER A 60 -9.46 9.70 32.83
CA SER A 60 -8.32 9.07 32.15
C SER A 60 -8.60 7.66 31.62
N TRP A 61 -9.47 6.90 32.29
CA TRP A 61 -9.92 5.58 31.81
C TRP A 61 -10.79 5.67 30.56
N VAL A 62 -11.71 6.64 30.50
CA VAL A 62 -12.55 6.86 29.30
C VAL A 62 -11.69 7.31 28.11
N GLY A 63 -10.73 8.23 28.33
CA GLY A 63 -9.79 8.65 27.30
C GLY A 63 -8.93 7.51 26.77
N ALA A 64 -8.34 6.70 27.67
CA ALA A 64 -7.56 5.52 27.30
C ALA A 64 -8.39 4.47 26.55
N ALA A 65 -9.61 4.18 27.01
CA ALA A 65 -10.51 3.24 26.35
C ALA A 65 -10.92 3.73 24.97
N ALA A 66 -11.26 5.02 24.83
CA ALA A 66 -11.55 5.64 23.54
C ALA A 66 -10.34 5.55 22.60
N ALA A 67 -9.13 5.78 23.11
CA ALA A 67 -7.92 5.65 22.33
C ALA A 67 -7.74 4.23 21.78
N VAL A 68 -7.80 3.22 22.66
CA VAL A 68 -7.67 1.81 22.26
C VAL A 68 -8.74 1.40 21.26
N LEU A 69 -10.01 1.78 21.49
CA LEU A 69 -11.10 1.46 20.56
C LEU A 69 -10.96 2.17 19.21
N GLY A 70 -10.50 3.42 19.20
CA GLY A 70 -10.22 4.16 17.97
C GLY A 70 -9.12 3.50 17.15
N LEU A 71 -8.04 3.07 17.80
CA LEU A 71 -6.95 2.35 17.16
C LEU A 71 -7.38 0.98 16.62
N LEU A 72 -8.18 0.23 17.39
CA LEU A 72 -8.75 -1.04 16.95
C LEU A 72 -9.67 -0.86 15.73
N ALA A 73 -10.54 0.15 15.74
CA ALA A 73 -11.42 0.46 14.62
C ALA A 73 -10.61 0.80 13.35
N ALA A 74 -9.56 1.61 13.49
CA ALA A 74 -8.66 1.93 12.38
C ALA A 74 -7.91 0.68 11.88
N GLY A 75 -7.41 -0.16 12.78
CA GLY A 75 -6.75 -1.42 12.43
C GLY A 75 -7.66 -2.37 11.65
N ILE A 76 -8.90 -2.57 12.10
CA ILE A 76 -9.89 -3.41 11.40
C ILE A 76 -10.20 -2.84 10.01
N GLY A 77 -10.37 -1.51 9.90
CA GLY A 77 -10.58 -0.85 8.61
C GLY A 77 -9.41 -1.07 7.65
N ALA A 78 -8.17 -0.98 8.15
CA ALA A 78 -6.97 -1.21 7.35
C ALA A 78 -6.86 -2.67 6.88
N VAL A 79 -7.11 -3.64 7.76
CA VAL A 79 -7.13 -5.07 7.41
C VAL A 79 -8.19 -5.34 6.35
N PHE A 80 -9.39 -4.75 6.49
CA PHE A 80 -10.45 -4.93 5.51
C PHE A 80 -10.02 -4.42 4.12
N ILE A 81 -9.43 -3.23 4.03
CA ILE A 81 -8.91 -2.70 2.76
C ILE A 81 -7.79 -3.60 2.20
N ALA A 82 -6.86 -4.06 3.04
CA ALA A 82 -5.80 -4.96 2.63
C ALA A 82 -6.35 -6.26 2.03
N THR A 83 -7.36 -6.88 2.67
CA THR A 83 -8.00 -8.10 2.13
C THR A 83 -8.70 -7.85 0.80
N GLN A 84 -9.32 -6.69 0.60
CA GLN A 84 -9.93 -6.31 -0.69
C GLN A 84 -8.87 -6.12 -1.78
N LEU A 85 -7.74 -5.49 -1.45
CA LEU A 85 -6.63 -5.32 -2.40
C LEU A 85 -5.97 -6.65 -2.75
N MET A 86 -5.85 -7.60 -1.81
CA MET A 86 -5.35 -8.95 -2.10
C MET A 86 -6.22 -9.68 -3.13
N GLN A 87 -7.55 -9.54 -3.07
CA GLN A 87 -8.47 -10.13 -4.06
C GLN A 87 -8.32 -9.52 -5.48
N VAL A 88 -7.74 -8.33 -5.61
CA VAL A 88 -7.39 -7.75 -6.92
C VAL A 88 -6.20 -8.48 -7.54
N GLY A 89 -5.29 -9.00 -6.71
CA GLY A 89 -4.11 -9.74 -7.12
C GLY A 89 -4.39 -11.13 -7.67
N ASP A 90 -5.53 -11.73 -7.31
CA ASP A 90 -5.91 -13.07 -7.77
C ASP A 90 -5.88 -13.20 -9.29
N ALA A 91 -5.34 -14.31 -9.79
CA ALA A 91 -5.26 -14.60 -11.21
C ALA A 91 -6.67 -14.57 -11.84
N ALA A 92 -6.88 -13.62 -12.74
CA ALA A 92 -8.10 -13.53 -13.53
C ALA A 92 -7.97 -14.46 -14.72
N VAL A 93 -8.35 -15.73 -14.53
CA VAL A 93 -8.50 -16.67 -15.65
C VAL A 93 -9.77 -16.27 -16.39
N VAL A 94 -9.61 -15.88 -17.65
CA VAL A 94 -10.72 -15.51 -18.52
C VAL A 94 -10.62 -16.39 -19.75
N ASP A 95 -11.68 -17.16 -19.99
CA ASP A 95 -11.86 -17.98 -21.18
C ASP A 95 -13.00 -17.42 -22.05
N SER A 96 -13.12 -17.91 -23.29
CA SER A 96 -14.13 -17.46 -24.25
C SER A 96 -15.56 -17.79 -23.82
N SER A 97 -15.74 -18.83 -23.01
CA SER A 97 -17.02 -19.19 -22.40
C SER A 97 -17.43 -18.27 -21.24
N LEU A 98 -16.49 -17.48 -20.70
CA LEU A 98 -16.64 -16.70 -19.46
C LEU A 98 -16.89 -17.56 -18.21
N ASP A 99 -16.66 -18.88 -18.28
CA ASP A 99 -16.74 -19.75 -17.12
C ASP A 99 -15.66 -19.36 -16.11
N GLY A 100 -16.04 -19.33 -14.82
CA GLY A 100 -15.16 -18.88 -13.74
C GLY A 100 -15.04 -17.34 -13.60
N VAL A 101 -15.58 -16.55 -14.54
CA VAL A 101 -15.67 -15.10 -14.37
C VAL A 101 -16.84 -14.75 -13.45
N ALA A 102 -16.55 -13.98 -12.39
CA ALA A 102 -17.57 -13.50 -11.46
C ALA A 102 -18.67 -12.71 -12.19
N GLU A 103 -19.94 -12.89 -11.80
CA GLU A 103 -21.11 -12.29 -12.46
C GLU A 103 -20.95 -10.78 -12.73
N GLN A 104 -20.50 -10.07 -11.71
CA GLN A 104 -20.24 -8.63 -11.73
C GLN A 104 -19.23 -8.17 -12.80
N ASP A 105 -18.29 -9.05 -13.20
CA ASP A 105 -17.27 -8.73 -14.19
C ASP A 105 -17.67 -9.19 -15.61
N ARG A 106 -18.60 -10.14 -15.73
CA ARG A 106 -19.02 -10.72 -17.02
C ARG A 106 -19.52 -9.69 -18.02
N ALA A 107 -20.31 -8.71 -17.57
CA ALA A 107 -20.84 -7.67 -18.46
C ALA A 107 -19.74 -6.80 -19.10
N ASN A 108 -18.63 -6.58 -18.39
CA ASN A 108 -17.49 -5.82 -18.90
C ASN A 108 -16.68 -6.65 -19.89
N VAL A 109 -16.37 -7.89 -19.54
CA VAL A 109 -15.63 -8.81 -20.43
C VAL A 109 -16.42 -9.10 -21.70
N ARG A 110 -17.73 -9.36 -21.59
CA ARG A 110 -18.62 -9.60 -22.73
C ARG A 110 -18.61 -8.44 -23.72
N ARG A 111 -18.58 -7.18 -23.24
CA ARG A 111 -18.50 -6.01 -24.13
C ARG A 111 -17.20 -5.99 -24.94
N VAL A 112 -16.08 -6.34 -24.33
CA VAL A 112 -14.78 -6.46 -25.01
C VAL A 112 -14.83 -7.57 -26.06
N PHE A 113 -15.37 -8.74 -25.71
CA PHE A 113 -15.45 -9.90 -26.60
C PHE A 113 -16.37 -9.67 -27.79
N VAL A 114 -17.54 -9.09 -27.58
CA VAL A 114 -18.48 -8.73 -28.65
C VAL A 114 -17.86 -7.69 -29.59
N ALA A 115 -17.14 -6.71 -29.04
CA ALA A 115 -16.47 -5.70 -29.87
C ALA A 115 -15.37 -6.33 -30.76
N ALA A 116 -14.60 -7.29 -30.24
CA ALA A 116 -13.59 -8.02 -31.02
C ALA A 116 -14.24 -8.92 -32.09
N ALA A 117 -15.24 -9.72 -31.70
CA ALA A 117 -15.94 -10.65 -32.60
C ALA A 117 -16.60 -9.92 -33.78
N ARG A 118 -17.24 -8.77 -33.53
CA ARG A 118 -17.93 -7.98 -34.56
C ARG A 118 -17.01 -7.49 -35.68
N ARG A 119 -15.71 -7.27 -35.39
CA ARG A 119 -14.73 -6.87 -36.42
C ARG A 119 -14.53 -7.94 -37.49
N PHE A 120 -14.73 -9.20 -37.13
CA PHE A 120 -14.62 -10.35 -38.04
C PHE A 120 -15.97 -10.83 -38.55
N GLY A 121 -17.07 -10.12 -38.22
CA GLY A 121 -18.43 -10.49 -38.61
C GLY A 121 -19.11 -11.52 -37.70
N TYR A 122 -18.62 -11.70 -36.46
CA TYR A 122 -19.18 -12.66 -35.49
C TYR A 122 -19.88 -11.95 -34.34
N GLU A 123 -20.84 -12.62 -33.71
CA GLU A 123 -21.58 -12.08 -32.56
C GLU A 123 -20.88 -12.36 -31.23
N SER A 124 -20.01 -13.37 -31.17
CA SER A 124 -19.37 -13.85 -29.94
C SER A 124 -17.96 -14.35 -30.19
N LEU A 125 -17.13 -14.33 -29.14
CA LEU A 125 -15.75 -14.85 -29.19
C LEU A 125 -15.70 -16.37 -29.46
N PRO A 126 -16.57 -17.21 -28.86
CA PRO A 126 -16.62 -18.64 -29.20
C PRO A 126 -16.93 -18.90 -30.69
N GLY A 127 -17.76 -18.07 -31.34
CA GLY A 127 -18.00 -18.18 -32.78
C GLY A 127 -16.75 -17.86 -33.61
N LEU A 128 -15.94 -16.91 -33.14
CA LEU A 128 -14.67 -16.56 -33.77
C LEU A 128 -13.62 -17.68 -33.62
N GLU A 129 -13.57 -18.34 -32.46
CA GLU A 129 -12.73 -19.51 -32.23
C GLU A 129 -13.14 -20.69 -33.12
N GLU A 130 -14.44 -20.92 -33.31
CA GLU A 130 -14.90 -21.98 -34.21
C GLU A 130 -14.49 -21.73 -35.66
N ARG A 131 -14.49 -20.45 -36.10
CA ARG A 131 -13.94 -20.06 -37.40
C ARG A 131 -12.45 -20.37 -37.51
N GLU A 132 -11.68 -20.07 -36.47
CA GLU A 132 -10.24 -20.35 -36.42
C GLU A 132 -9.96 -21.86 -36.60
N ARG A 133 -10.69 -22.69 -35.85
CA ARG A 133 -10.59 -24.16 -35.95
C ARG A 133 -10.98 -24.64 -37.35
N ALA A 134 -12.05 -24.09 -37.92
CA ALA A 134 -12.49 -24.41 -39.27
C ALA A 134 -11.42 -24.03 -40.33
N LEU A 135 -10.78 -22.86 -40.20
CA LEU A 135 -9.69 -22.44 -41.09
C LEU A 135 -8.50 -23.40 -41.00
N ARG A 136 -8.08 -23.80 -39.79
CA ARG A 136 -7.00 -24.79 -39.61
C ARG A 136 -7.34 -26.16 -40.21
N GLN A 137 -8.56 -26.65 -39.98
CA GLN A 137 -9.02 -27.91 -40.59
C GLN A 137 -9.10 -27.82 -42.12
N SER A 138 -9.47 -26.65 -42.65
CA SER A 138 -9.49 -26.43 -44.09
C SER A 138 -8.07 -26.34 -44.67
N ALA A 139 -7.11 -25.80 -43.93
CA ALA A 139 -5.71 -25.73 -44.35
C ALA A 139 -5.09 -27.14 -44.45
N SER A 140 -5.36 -28.02 -43.49
CA SER A 140 -4.84 -29.40 -43.49
C SER A 140 -5.43 -30.29 -44.59
N ARG A 141 -6.58 -29.91 -45.16
CA ARG A 141 -7.23 -30.60 -46.28
C ARG A 141 -7.01 -29.93 -47.64
N ALA A 142 -6.23 -28.84 -47.70
CA ALA A 142 -6.00 -28.13 -48.95
C ALA A 142 -5.18 -28.97 -49.93
N SER A 143 -5.55 -28.95 -51.21
CA SER A 143 -4.86 -29.72 -52.25
C SER A 143 -3.56 -29.07 -52.73
N SER A 144 -3.30 -27.82 -52.37
CA SER A 144 -2.10 -27.08 -52.73
C SER A 144 -1.44 -26.43 -51.51
N THR A 145 -0.11 -26.38 -51.52
CA THR A 145 0.68 -25.78 -50.43
C THR A 145 0.37 -24.29 -50.25
N SER A 146 0.23 -23.54 -51.34
CA SER A 146 -0.07 -22.10 -51.28
C SER A 146 -1.45 -21.80 -50.68
N GLU A 147 -2.44 -22.66 -50.94
CA GLU A 147 -3.77 -22.54 -50.32
C GLU A 147 -3.73 -22.92 -48.83
N ALA A 148 -2.98 -23.96 -48.47
CA ALA A 148 -2.75 -24.32 -47.07
C ALA A 148 -2.09 -23.18 -46.30
N GLU A 149 -1.06 -22.56 -46.86
CA GLU A 149 -0.36 -21.40 -46.29
C GLU A 149 -1.28 -20.21 -46.10
N ARG A 150 -2.09 -19.86 -47.12
CA ARG A 150 -3.05 -18.74 -47.03
C ARG A 150 -4.10 -18.98 -45.94
N ARG A 151 -4.64 -20.19 -45.84
CA ARG A 151 -5.64 -20.54 -44.81
C ARG A 151 -5.03 -20.55 -43.41
N THR A 152 -3.79 -21.01 -43.28
CA THR A 152 -3.03 -20.98 -42.02
C THR A 152 -2.77 -19.54 -41.58
N ALA A 153 -2.34 -18.65 -42.49
CA ALA A 153 -2.14 -17.25 -42.18
C ALA A 153 -3.43 -16.56 -41.69
N LEU A 154 -4.57 -16.85 -42.32
CA LEU A 154 -5.88 -16.35 -41.86
C LEU A 154 -6.28 -16.92 -40.49
N ALA A 155 -5.99 -18.20 -40.24
CA ALA A 155 -6.24 -18.80 -38.92
C ALA A 155 -5.40 -18.13 -37.83
N ASP A 156 -4.12 -17.84 -38.12
CA ASP A 156 -3.22 -17.18 -37.18
C ASP A 156 -3.63 -15.72 -36.90
N GLU A 157 -4.15 -15.00 -37.90
CA GLU A 157 -4.74 -13.67 -37.71
C GLU A 157 -5.96 -13.71 -36.76
N VAL A 158 -6.87 -14.66 -36.98
CA VAL A 158 -8.05 -14.83 -36.11
C VAL A 158 -7.63 -15.23 -34.69
N LYS A 159 -6.68 -16.16 -34.56
CA LYS A 159 -6.12 -16.57 -33.27
C LYS A 159 -5.52 -15.39 -32.51
N LEU A 160 -4.77 -14.52 -33.19
CA LEU A 160 -4.18 -13.33 -32.59
C LEU A 160 -5.26 -12.37 -32.05
N GLU A 161 -6.36 -12.14 -32.78
CA GLU A 161 -7.45 -11.30 -32.27
C GLU A 161 -8.16 -11.96 -31.07
N VAL A 162 -8.35 -13.28 -31.08
CA VAL A 162 -8.91 -14.01 -29.93
C VAL A 162 -8.01 -13.82 -28.70
N GLU A 163 -6.71 -14.06 -28.82
CA GLU A 163 -5.75 -13.87 -27.72
C GLU A 163 -5.72 -12.42 -27.22
N GLN A 164 -5.80 -11.45 -28.13
CA GLN A 164 -5.86 -10.03 -27.78
C GLN A 164 -7.16 -9.69 -27.05
N ALA A 165 -8.30 -10.25 -27.46
CA ALA A 165 -9.58 -10.08 -26.80
C ALA A 165 -9.56 -10.67 -25.39
N LEU A 166 -9.01 -11.88 -25.22
CA LEU A 166 -8.82 -12.52 -23.91
C LEU A 166 -7.96 -11.65 -22.98
N ALA A 167 -6.81 -11.16 -23.48
CA ALA A 167 -5.93 -10.28 -22.69
C ALA A 167 -6.62 -8.97 -22.27
N ARG A 168 -7.38 -8.34 -23.18
CA ARG A 168 -8.19 -7.15 -22.85
C ARG A 168 -9.31 -7.47 -21.85
N GLY A 169 -9.89 -8.67 -21.95
CA GLY A 169 -10.87 -9.18 -20.99
C GLY A 169 -10.28 -9.31 -19.59
N GLN A 170 -9.11 -9.93 -19.46
CA GLN A 170 -8.37 -10.03 -18.20
C GLN A 170 -8.08 -8.64 -17.59
N LEU A 171 -7.60 -7.70 -18.40
CA LEU A 171 -7.36 -6.32 -17.97
C LEU A 171 -8.64 -5.64 -17.48
N ALA A 172 -9.78 -5.86 -18.15
CA ALA A 172 -11.07 -5.32 -17.74
C ALA A 172 -11.52 -5.87 -16.37
N VAL A 173 -11.30 -7.16 -16.10
CA VAL A 173 -11.56 -7.77 -14.79
C VAL A 173 -10.68 -7.14 -13.71
N VAL A 174 -9.37 -7.08 -13.93
CA VAL A 174 -8.41 -6.51 -12.96
C VAL A 174 -8.76 -5.06 -12.66
N ARG A 175 -9.04 -4.25 -13.69
CA ARG A 175 -9.46 -2.85 -13.52
C ARG A 175 -10.78 -2.73 -12.77
N GLY A 176 -11.75 -3.59 -13.06
CA GLY A 176 -13.05 -3.63 -12.38
C GLY A 176 -12.90 -3.94 -10.89
N ARG A 177 -12.10 -4.96 -10.56
CA ARG A 177 -11.78 -5.32 -9.16
C ARG A 177 -11.04 -4.21 -8.45
N ALA A 178 -9.99 -3.65 -9.06
CA ALA A 178 -9.23 -2.52 -8.49
C ALA A 178 -10.13 -1.32 -8.21
N THR A 179 -11.00 -0.96 -9.17
CA THR A 179 -11.94 0.16 -9.00
C THR A 179 -12.89 -0.10 -7.84
N ARG A 180 -13.44 -1.32 -7.71
CA ARG A 180 -14.35 -1.68 -6.61
C ARG A 180 -13.64 -1.75 -5.26
N ALA A 181 -12.39 -2.21 -5.22
CA ALA A 181 -11.59 -2.25 -4.00
C ALA A 181 -11.28 -0.85 -3.47
N VAL A 182 -11.15 0.16 -4.34
CA VAL A 182 -10.84 1.54 -3.95
C VAL A 182 -12.11 2.39 -3.75
N THR A 183 -13.08 2.26 -4.63
CA THR A 183 -14.26 3.16 -4.68
C THR A 183 -15.57 2.51 -4.21
N GLY A 184 -15.55 1.23 -3.89
CA GLY A 184 -16.73 0.53 -3.38
C GLY A 184 -17.22 1.13 -2.06
N GLY A 185 -18.54 1.07 -1.82
CA GLY A 185 -19.13 1.62 -0.60
C GLY A 185 -18.49 1.09 0.69
N TRP A 186 -18.10 -0.19 0.70
CA TRP A 186 -17.36 -0.78 1.82
C TRP A 186 -15.96 -0.19 1.97
N ALA A 187 -15.24 0.05 0.88
CA ALA A 187 -13.92 0.69 0.93
C ALA A 187 -14.01 2.11 1.49
N GLN A 188 -15.00 2.90 1.04
CA GLN A 188 -15.28 4.22 1.58
C GLN A 188 -15.61 4.16 3.08
N ALA A 189 -16.46 3.23 3.50
CA ALA A 189 -16.76 3.03 4.92
C ALA A 189 -15.51 2.68 5.73
N SER A 190 -14.61 1.83 5.21
CA SER A 190 -13.34 1.51 5.85
C SER A 190 -12.40 2.71 5.93
N TYR A 191 -12.28 3.52 4.88
CA TYR A 191 -11.50 4.76 4.92
C TYR A 191 -12.02 5.73 5.97
N VAL A 192 -13.35 5.92 6.04
CA VAL A 192 -13.97 6.74 7.07
C VAL A 192 -13.72 6.18 8.46
N ALA A 193 -13.85 4.86 8.64
CA ALA A 193 -13.58 4.20 9.91
C ALA A 193 -12.12 4.37 10.37
N ILE A 194 -11.16 4.31 9.44
CA ILE A 194 -9.75 4.60 9.72
C ILE A 194 -9.58 6.05 10.18
N LEU A 195 -10.08 7.02 9.41
CA LEU A 195 -9.94 8.43 9.74
C LEU A 195 -10.59 8.77 11.09
N VAL A 196 -11.83 8.32 11.31
CA VAL A 196 -12.54 8.52 12.57
C VAL A 196 -11.83 7.82 13.72
N GLY A 197 -11.37 6.58 13.52
CA GLY A 197 -10.61 5.82 14.51
C GLY A 197 -9.33 6.54 14.93
N LEU A 198 -8.58 7.09 13.98
CA LEU A 198 -7.37 7.87 14.24
C LEU A 198 -7.65 9.19 14.98
N VAL A 199 -8.74 9.90 14.63
CA VAL A 199 -9.15 11.12 15.35
C VAL A 199 -9.56 10.81 16.78
N VAL A 200 -10.38 9.77 16.98
CA VAL A 200 -10.78 9.30 18.32
C VAL A 200 -9.55 8.86 19.11
N PHE A 201 -8.59 8.20 18.46
CA PHE A 201 -7.33 7.84 19.07
C PHE A 201 -6.53 9.06 19.54
N ALA A 202 -6.34 10.05 18.68
CA ALA A 202 -5.60 11.28 19.02
C ALA A 202 -6.27 12.04 20.18
N LEU A 203 -7.59 12.22 20.14
CA LEU A 203 -8.34 12.90 21.19
C LEU A 203 -8.34 12.12 22.51
N GLY A 204 -8.48 10.79 22.44
CA GLY A 204 -8.42 9.92 23.62
C GLY A 204 -7.03 9.91 24.26
N ALA A 205 -5.97 9.88 23.44
CA ALA A 205 -4.59 9.95 23.90
C ALA A 205 -4.29 11.31 24.55
N ASP A 206 -4.77 12.41 23.97
CA ASP A 206 -4.61 13.76 24.52
C ASP A 206 -5.34 13.91 25.86
N ALA A 207 -6.60 13.48 25.93
CA ALA A 207 -7.39 13.48 27.18
C ALA A 207 -6.74 12.62 28.28
N ALA A 208 -6.09 11.52 27.92
CA ALA A 208 -5.34 10.69 28.86
C ALA A 208 -4.05 11.38 29.36
N SER A 209 -3.40 12.21 28.54
CA SER A 209 -2.16 12.93 28.90
C SER A 209 -2.36 14.28 29.56
N SER A 210 -3.48 14.96 29.33
CA SER A 210 -3.76 16.33 29.82
C SER A 210 -3.37 16.58 31.29
N PRO A 211 -3.72 15.74 32.29
CA PRO A 211 -3.37 16.01 33.69
C PRO A 211 -1.87 15.82 34.02
N ARG A 212 -1.05 15.30 33.10
CA ARG A 212 0.42 15.16 33.27
C ARG A 212 1.20 16.23 32.54
N THR A 213 0.72 16.74 31.42
CA THR A 213 1.41 17.82 30.67
C THR A 213 1.60 19.06 31.54
N ASP A 214 0.62 19.38 32.37
CA ASP A 214 0.73 20.45 33.37
C ASP A 214 1.79 20.14 34.44
N LYS A 215 1.97 18.87 34.82
CA LYS A 215 2.98 18.48 35.81
C LYS A 215 4.39 18.47 35.23
N ILE A 216 4.57 18.05 33.98
CA ILE A 216 5.88 18.04 33.30
C ILE A 216 6.32 19.46 32.99
N SER A 217 5.42 20.31 32.46
CA SER A 217 5.75 21.72 32.19
C SER A 217 6.05 22.50 33.48
N VAL A 218 5.30 22.24 34.56
CA VAL A 218 5.62 22.80 35.88
C VAL A 218 6.96 22.25 36.39
N ALA A 219 7.23 20.94 36.30
CA ALA A 219 8.50 20.36 36.71
C ALA A 219 9.69 20.92 35.92
N GLN A 220 9.53 21.11 34.61
CA GLN A 220 10.55 21.71 33.74
C GLN A 220 10.76 23.19 34.08
N ALA A 221 9.71 23.98 34.28
CA ALA A 221 9.82 25.37 34.72
C ALA A 221 10.51 25.48 36.10
N CYS A 222 10.23 24.54 37.01
CA CYS A 222 10.90 24.46 38.31
C CYS A 222 12.39 24.07 38.18
N ALA A 223 12.72 23.18 37.24
CA ALA A 223 14.11 22.81 36.95
C ALA A 223 14.87 23.99 36.34
N GLU A 224 14.29 24.68 35.37
CA GLU A 224 14.84 25.89 34.74
C GLU A 224 15.05 27.01 35.78
N ALA A 225 14.07 27.25 36.66
CA ALA A 225 14.19 28.24 37.75
C ALA A 225 15.35 27.91 38.72
N ARG A 226 15.54 26.62 39.07
CA ARG A 226 16.69 26.19 39.88
C ARG A 226 18.01 26.37 39.17
N THR A 227 18.09 26.06 37.88
CA THR A 227 19.32 26.31 37.08
C THR A 227 19.64 27.79 36.93
N ALA A 228 18.63 28.67 37.00
CA ALA A 228 18.78 30.12 37.01
C ALA A 228 19.17 30.68 38.40
N GLY A 229 19.36 29.84 39.42
CA GLY A 229 19.81 30.24 40.75
C GLY A 229 18.70 30.53 41.77
N ALA A 230 17.44 30.21 41.46
CA ALA A 230 16.36 30.31 42.45
C ALA A 230 16.61 29.32 43.61
N VAL A 231 16.55 29.82 44.85
CA VAL A 231 16.86 29.06 46.07
C VAL A 231 15.68 29.04 47.03
N GLY A 232 15.53 27.91 47.74
CA GLY A 232 14.72 27.67 48.94
C GLY A 232 13.46 28.52 49.10
N PRO A 233 13.55 29.70 49.75
CA PRO A 233 12.39 30.54 50.06
C PRO A 233 11.60 31.02 48.83
N ASP A 234 12.24 31.18 47.67
CA ASP A 234 11.56 31.62 46.44
C ASP A 234 10.68 30.53 45.81
N LEU A 235 10.91 29.26 46.19
CA LEU A 235 10.23 28.10 45.64
C LEU A 235 9.22 27.48 46.62
N GLU A 236 9.36 27.72 47.92
CA GLU A 236 8.55 27.14 48.99
C GLU A 236 7.05 27.48 48.89
N ASP A 237 6.70 28.66 48.37
CA ASP A 237 5.30 29.09 48.15
C ASP A 237 4.78 28.80 46.73
N SER A 238 5.60 28.17 45.87
CA SER A 238 5.26 27.89 44.47
C SER A 238 4.82 26.44 44.25
N ALA A 239 4.25 26.15 43.07
CA ALA A 239 3.95 24.78 42.64
C ALA A 239 5.19 23.85 42.63
N CYS A 240 6.41 24.40 42.72
CA CYS A 240 7.67 23.66 42.82
C CYS A 240 7.95 23.04 44.19
N ALA A 241 7.28 23.49 45.26
CA ALA A 241 7.46 22.96 46.61
C ALA A 241 6.83 21.57 46.79
N ALA A 242 5.70 21.32 46.14
CA ALA A 242 4.95 20.07 46.27
C ALA A 242 5.61 18.87 45.57
N THR A 243 6.51 19.12 44.61
CA THR A 243 7.15 18.08 43.78
C THR A 243 8.37 17.44 44.45
N GLN A 244 8.80 17.93 45.63
CA GLN A 244 10.06 17.50 46.25
C GLN A 244 9.99 16.15 46.98
N LYS A 245 8.81 15.51 47.04
CA LYS A 245 8.66 14.17 47.62
C LYS A 245 8.78 13.08 46.54
N SER A 246 10.03 12.78 46.21
CA SER A 246 10.51 11.51 45.61
C SER A 246 9.82 11.05 44.32
N THR A 247 10.34 11.52 43.18
CA THR A 247 10.45 10.67 42.00
C THR A 247 11.92 10.64 41.60
N PRO A 248 12.54 9.46 41.42
CA PRO A 248 13.86 9.38 40.80
C PRO A 248 13.75 9.99 39.40
N ASP A 249 14.75 10.77 38.98
CA ASP A 249 14.84 11.25 37.60
C ASP A 249 14.67 10.07 36.65
N PRO A 250 13.84 10.16 35.58
CA PRO A 250 13.92 9.21 34.50
C PRO A 250 15.34 9.30 33.96
N GLU A 251 16.09 8.22 34.17
CA GLU A 251 17.46 8.12 33.73
C GLU A 251 17.47 8.46 32.22
N PRO A 252 18.23 9.47 31.78
CA PRO A 252 18.26 9.84 30.37
C PRO A 252 18.58 8.59 29.55
N PRO A 253 17.94 8.39 28.39
CA PRO A 253 18.14 7.19 27.59
C PRO A 253 19.63 7.01 27.46
N THR A 254 20.09 5.82 27.85
CA THR A 254 21.52 5.56 27.90
C THR A 254 22.08 5.84 26.50
N ALA A 255 23.35 6.26 26.41
CA ALA A 255 23.96 6.55 25.11
C ALA A 255 23.83 5.37 24.12
N GLY A 256 23.64 4.14 24.61
CA GLY A 256 23.30 2.97 23.83
C GLY A 256 21.86 2.95 23.27
N GLU A 257 20.85 3.33 24.05
CA GLU A 257 19.44 3.34 23.64
C GLU A 257 19.13 4.45 22.62
N ALA A 258 19.67 5.66 22.86
CA ALA A 258 19.53 6.76 21.90
C ALA A 258 20.22 6.42 20.56
N ARG A 259 21.38 5.74 20.61
CA ARG A 259 22.09 5.26 19.44
C ARG A 259 21.33 4.15 18.70
N HIS A 260 20.65 3.27 19.44
CA HIS A 260 19.84 2.20 18.84
C HIS A 260 18.60 2.75 18.11
N GLN A 261 17.91 3.74 18.69
CA GLN A 261 16.77 4.40 18.04
C GLN A 261 17.20 5.18 16.79
N LEU A 262 18.34 5.88 16.85
CA LEU A 262 18.88 6.60 15.70
C LEU A 262 19.28 5.63 14.57
N LEU A 263 19.96 4.51 14.91
CA LEU A 263 20.34 3.48 13.93
C LEU A 263 19.11 2.83 13.28
N ALA A 264 18.04 2.56 14.03
CA ALA A 264 16.80 2.02 13.48
C ALA A 264 16.19 2.97 12.43
N SER A 265 16.08 4.26 12.75
CA SER A 265 15.53 5.27 11.83
C SER A 265 16.38 5.48 10.57
N LEU A 266 17.72 5.42 10.70
CA LEU A 266 18.63 5.55 9.56
C LEU A 266 18.60 4.32 8.65
N THR A 267 18.45 3.12 9.21
CA THR A 267 18.38 1.86 8.44
C THR A 267 17.07 1.77 7.66
N GLU A 268 15.98 2.30 8.21
CA GLU A 268 14.70 2.41 7.51
C GLU A 268 14.79 3.40 6.33
N ALA A 269 15.37 4.59 6.57
CA ALA A 269 15.57 5.59 5.52
C ALA A 269 16.54 5.15 4.42
N SER A 270 17.54 4.30 4.72
CA SER A 270 18.44 3.76 3.70
C SER A 270 17.74 2.73 2.79
N GLY A 271 16.84 1.93 3.37
CA GLY A 271 15.97 1.03 2.61
C GLY A 271 15.09 1.77 1.60
N ASP A 272 14.44 2.85 2.05
CA ASP A 272 13.60 3.69 1.18
C ASP A 272 14.40 4.36 0.06
N CYS A 273 15.64 4.77 0.33
CA CYS A 273 16.53 5.37 -0.67
C CYS A 273 16.91 4.36 -1.76
N GLN A 274 17.28 3.14 -1.39
CA GLN A 274 17.67 2.08 -2.34
C GLN A 274 16.49 1.62 -3.19
N GLU A 275 15.28 1.58 -2.62
CA GLU A 275 14.08 1.25 -3.38
C GLU A 275 13.75 2.35 -4.41
N LEU A 276 14.00 3.62 -4.06
CA LEU A 276 13.80 4.76 -4.96
C LEU A 276 14.91 4.90 -6.02
N SER A 277 16.16 4.51 -5.75
CA SER A 277 17.27 4.58 -6.71
C SER A 277 17.20 3.49 -7.79
N GLY A 278 16.65 2.31 -7.46
CA GLY A 278 16.41 1.21 -8.40
C GLY A 278 15.14 1.34 -9.25
N GLY A 279 14.30 2.35 -8.96
CA GLY A 279 13.03 2.57 -9.64
C GLY A 279 13.14 3.19 -11.04
N PRO A 280 12.15 2.99 -11.93
CA PRO A 280 12.13 3.61 -13.26
C PRO A 280 12.16 5.15 -13.15
N ARG A 281 13.13 5.79 -13.81
CA ARG A 281 13.43 7.24 -13.75
C ARG A 281 12.16 8.11 -13.67
N GLY A 282 11.92 8.68 -12.49
CA GLY A 282 10.90 9.71 -12.29
C GLY A 282 11.22 10.99 -13.08
N THR A 283 10.19 11.72 -13.48
CA THR A 283 10.24 12.90 -14.37
C THR A 283 10.77 14.18 -13.72
N GLY A 284 11.67 14.08 -12.73
CA GLY A 284 12.31 15.22 -12.06
C GLY A 284 13.74 15.49 -12.55
N ASP A 285 14.20 16.74 -12.47
CA ASP A 285 15.45 17.25 -13.08
C ASP A 285 16.77 16.60 -12.60
N ARG A 286 16.74 15.71 -11.61
CA ARG A 286 17.87 14.82 -11.29
C ARG A 286 17.37 13.55 -10.59
N PRO A 287 17.49 12.35 -11.19
CA PRO A 287 17.15 11.10 -10.51
C PRO A 287 18.12 10.85 -9.35
N LEU A 288 17.62 10.31 -8.24
CA LEU A 288 18.48 9.79 -7.16
C LEU A 288 19.36 8.68 -7.73
N THR A 289 20.65 8.74 -7.39
CA THR A 289 21.66 7.76 -7.81
C THR A 289 22.08 6.91 -6.61
N ASP A 290 22.61 5.72 -6.86
CA ASP A 290 23.14 4.85 -5.78
C ASP A 290 24.21 5.56 -4.93
N ALA A 291 24.95 6.50 -5.54
CA ALA A 291 25.92 7.33 -4.84
C ALA A 291 25.28 8.28 -3.81
N ASP A 292 24.04 8.72 -4.03
CA ASP A 292 23.31 9.56 -3.08
C ASP A 292 22.84 8.72 -1.86
N CYS A 293 22.51 7.43 -2.06
CA CYS A 293 22.14 6.51 -0.97
C CYS A 293 23.35 6.00 -0.17
N GLN A 294 24.51 5.88 -0.83
CA GLN A 294 25.76 5.41 -0.21
C GLN A 294 26.22 6.30 0.96
N VAL A 295 25.88 7.60 0.95
CA VAL A 295 26.17 8.53 2.05
C VAL A 295 25.43 8.15 3.34
N ILE A 296 24.22 7.61 3.24
CA ILE A 296 23.42 7.15 4.40
C ILE A 296 24.04 5.86 4.96
N ASP A 297 24.43 4.93 4.10
CA ASP A 297 25.08 3.68 4.49
C ASP A 297 26.45 3.91 5.17
N GLU A 298 27.24 4.87 4.67
CA GLU A 298 28.50 5.29 5.32
C GLU A 298 28.27 5.93 6.70
N ALA A 299 27.21 6.72 6.85
CA ALA A 299 26.83 7.30 8.14
C ALA A 299 26.40 6.22 9.15
N ILE A 300 25.62 5.21 8.72
CA ILE A 300 25.25 4.04 9.53
C ILE A 300 26.51 3.26 9.94
N ALA A 301 27.42 3.00 9.00
CA ALA A 301 28.66 2.26 9.27
C ALA A 301 29.58 3.01 10.26
N ALA A 302 29.73 4.33 10.10
CA ALA A 302 30.49 5.18 11.03
C ALA A 302 29.87 5.21 12.44
N LEU A 303 28.53 5.26 12.51
CA LEU A 303 27.78 5.18 13.76
C LEU A 303 27.75 3.79 14.38
N ALA A 304 27.95 2.71 13.64
CA ALA A 304 28.06 1.35 14.16
C ALA A 304 29.50 1.02 14.63
N GLY A 305 30.52 1.60 13.97
CA GLY A 305 31.94 1.29 14.18
C GLY A 305 32.64 1.99 15.35
N ARG A 306 32.11 3.10 15.89
CA ARG A 306 32.64 3.72 17.12
C ARG A 306 32.27 2.87 18.35
N ARG A 307 33.07 1.87 18.69
CA ARG A 307 33.03 1.19 19.99
C ARG A 307 34.09 1.77 20.90
#